data_AF-A0A135VX81-F1
#
_entry.id   AF-A0A135VX81-F1
#
_cell.length_a   1.000
_cell.length_b   1.000
_cell.length_c   1.000
_cell.angle_alpha   90.00
_cell.angle_beta   90.00
_cell.angle_gamma   90.00
#
_symmetry.space_group_name_H-M   'P 1'
#
loop_
_entity.id
_entity.type
_entity.pdbx_description
1 polymer ?
#
loop_
_entity_poly.entity_id
_entity_poly.type
_entity_poly.pdbx_seq_one_letter_code
_entity_poly.pdbx_strand_id
1 'polypeptide(L)'
;MTHTHDEEPQRTSTDSLMPTKVSGFEECGAMWTFYSERELALETAIHNQVHELEVYEAYLLDNERRHDMGYPSITFEQFLECVNHTMHCVPDGKDCKE
;
A
#
# COMPACT_ATOMS: atom_id res chain seq x y z
N MET A 1 -15.36 9.08 -52.18
CA MET A 1 -15.10 8.11 -51.10
C MET A 1 -14.02 8.71 -50.22
N THR A 2 -14.42 9.39 -49.16
CA THR A 2 -13.50 9.99 -48.16
C THR A 2 -13.90 9.36 -46.84
N HIS A 3 -13.08 8.40 -46.39
CA HIS A 3 -13.21 7.77 -45.08
C HIS A 3 -12.70 8.75 -44.03
N THR A 4 -13.63 9.42 -43.35
CA THR A 4 -13.34 10.09 -42.08
C THR A 4 -13.06 8.98 -41.07
N HIS A 5 -11.82 8.89 -40.60
CA HIS A 5 -11.52 8.15 -39.37
C HIS A 5 -12.04 9.02 -38.23
N ASP A 6 -13.16 8.60 -37.65
CA ASP A 6 -13.55 9.00 -36.30
C ASP A 6 -12.47 8.45 -35.36
N GLU A 7 -11.58 9.33 -34.91
CA GLU A 7 -10.72 9.05 -33.76
C GLU A 7 -11.62 8.95 -32.52
N GLU A 8 -11.92 7.72 -32.10
CA GLU A 8 -12.48 7.46 -30.77
C GLU A 8 -11.58 8.14 -29.72
N PRO A 9 -12.14 8.94 -28.79
CA PRO A 9 -11.36 9.46 -27.69
C PRO A 9 -10.94 8.26 -26.82
N GLN A 10 -9.65 7.91 -26.88
CA GLN A 10 -9.04 7.00 -25.92
C GLN A 10 -9.28 7.57 -24.52
N ARG A 11 -10.24 6.98 -23.81
CA ARG A 11 -10.42 7.20 -22.37
C ARG A 11 -9.13 6.74 -21.71
N THR A 12 -8.24 7.69 -21.43
CA THR A 12 -7.16 7.52 -20.46
C THR A 12 -7.78 7.53 -19.07
N SER A 13 -8.52 6.48 -18.75
CA SER A 13 -8.86 6.15 -17.37
C SER A 13 -7.71 5.28 -16.87
N THR A 14 -6.62 5.90 -16.44
CA THR A 14 -5.86 5.37 -15.31
C THR A 14 -6.75 5.48 -14.08
N ASP A 15 -7.83 4.71 -14.07
CA ASP A 15 -8.36 4.15 -12.85
C ASP A 15 -7.24 3.20 -12.41
N SER A 16 -6.28 3.71 -11.65
CA SER A 16 -5.39 2.87 -10.88
C SER A 16 -6.32 2.04 -9.99
N LEU A 17 -6.66 0.84 -10.44
CA LEU A 17 -7.51 -0.09 -9.71
C LEU A 17 -6.86 -0.28 -8.35
N MET A 18 -7.46 0.38 -7.35
CA MET A 18 -7.00 0.30 -5.97
C MET A 18 -6.86 -1.19 -5.62
N PRO A 19 -5.71 -1.62 -5.08
CA PRO A 19 -5.49 -3.03 -4.79
C PRO A 19 -6.58 -3.52 -3.83
N THR A 20 -7.31 -4.57 -4.20
CA THR A 20 -8.29 -5.19 -3.30
C THR A 20 -7.60 -5.94 -2.16
N LYS A 21 -6.39 -6.43 -2.43
CA LYS A 21 -5.55 -7.17 -1.49
C LYS A 21 -4.14 -6.60 -1.43
N VAL A 22 -3.53 -6.76 -0.27
CA VAL A 22 -2.12 -6.41 -0.02
C VAL A 22 -1.40 -7.59 0.60
N SER A 23 -0.08 -7.62 0.43
CA SER A 23 0.79 -8.57 1.12
C SER A 23 1.54 -7.85 2.21
N GLY A 24 1.54 -8.39 3.43
CA GLY A 24 2.30 -7.82 4.54
C GLY A 24 2.91 -8.85 5.45
N PHE A 25 3.86 -8.40 6.26
CA PHE A 25 4.52 -9.21 7.28
C PHE A 25 4.77 -8.37 8.53
N GLU A 26 4.91 -9.04 9.66
CA GLU A 26 5.25 -8.40 10.93
C GLU A 26 6.77 -8.21 11.01
N GLU A 27 7.22 -7.00 11.32
CA GLU A 27 8.63 -6.67 11.51
C GLU A 27 9.12 -6.91 12.95
N CYS A 28 10.45 -6.95 13.12
CA CYS A 28 11.06 -6.96 14.43
C CYS A 28 10.77 -5.61 15.13
N GLY A 29 9.92 -5.63 16.15
CA GLY A 29 9.29 -4.42 16.70
C GLY A 29 7.75 -4.44 16.62
N ALA A 30 7.19 -5.49 16.00
CA ALA A 30 5.78 -5.80 15.92
C ALA A 30 4.93 -4.77 15.15
N MET A 31 5.53 -3.98 14.26
CA MET A 31 4.76 -3.23 13.27
C MET A 31 4.49 -4.10 12.04
N TRP A 32 3.36 -3.86 11.40
CA TRP A 32 3.07 -4.45 10.10
C TRP A 32 3.65 -3.60 8.99
N THR A 33 4.25 -4.25 8.00
CA THR A 33 4.66 -3.62 6.74
C THR A 33 3.86 -4.24 5.61
N PHE A 34 3.22 -3.40 4.80
CA PHE A 34 2.33 -3.82 3.71
C PHE A 34 2.81 -3.32 2.35
N TYR A 35 2.61 -4.14 1.33
CA TYR A 35 2.99 -3.90 -0.05
C TYR A 35 1.80 -4.23 -0.97
N SER A 36 1.64 -3.43 -2.03
CA SER A 36 0.70 -3.74 -3.11
C SER A 36 1.11 -5.01 -3.87
N GLU A 37 2.40 -5.32 -3.93
CA GLU A 37 2.96 -6.46 -4.64
C GLU A 37 3.54 -7.52 -3.68
N ARG A 38 3.10 -8.78 -3.86
CA ARG A 38 3.56 -9.91 -3.04
C ARG A 38 5.06 -10.18 -3.18
N GLU A 39 5.61 -9.98 -4.37
CA GLU A 39 7.03 -10.23 -4.65
C GLU A 39 7.91 -9.31 -3.79
N LEU A 40 7.59 -8.02 -3.72
CA LEU A 40 8.29 -7.05 -2.85
C LEU A 40 8.20 -7.42 -1.37
N ALA A 41 7.02 -7.88 -0.92
CA ALA A 41 6.85 -8.35 0.45
C ALA A 41 7.73 -9.57 0.76
N LEU A 42 7.84 -10.53 -0.17
CA LEU A 42 8.68 -11.72 -0.01
C LEU A 42 10.17 -11.39 0.01
N GLU A 43 10.62 -10.47 -0.83
CA GLU A 43 12.01 -9.99 -0.85
C GLU A 43 12.39 -9.31 0.48
N THR A 44 11.44 -8.61 1.10
CA THR A 44 11.70 -7.81 2.31
C THR A 44 11.40 -8.53 3.62
N ALA A 45 10.60 -9.61 3.61
CA ALA A 45 10.20 -10.30 4.83
C ALA A 45 11.37 -10.96 5.59
N ILE A 46 12.53 -11.17 4.97
CA ILE A 46 13.72 -11.83 5.53
C ILE A 46 13.39 -13.23 6.11
N HIS A 47 13.04 -13.30 7.40
CA HIS A 47 12.68 -14.52 8.13
C HIS A 47 11.20 -14.58 8.53
N ASN A 48 10.45 -13.52 8.25
CA ASN A 48 9.03 -13.39 8.60
C ASN A 48 8.14 -14.06 7.55
N GLN A 49 6.96 -14.48 7.99
CA GLN A 49 5.94 -15.02 7.10
C GLN A 49 5.16 -13.88 6.43
N VAL A 50 4.99 -13.96 5.10
CA VAL A 50 4.15 -13.02 4.33
C VAL A 50 2.71 -13.52 4.30
N HIS A 51 1.80 -12.65 4.72
CA HIS A 51 0.36 -12.85 4.73
C HIS A 51 -0.29 -12.00 3.64
N GLU A 52 -1.32 -12.53 3.00
CA GLU A 52 -2.17 -11.79 2.07
C GLU A 52 -3.48 -11.45 2.78
N LEU A 53 -3.89 -10.18 2.73
CA LEU A 53 -5.05 -9.66 3.42
C LEU A 53 -5.86 -8.77 2.48
N GLU A 54 -7.16 -8.62 2.74
CA GLU A 54 -7.95 -7.58 2.09
C GLU A 54 -7.43 -6.21 2.54
N VAL A 55 -7.39 -5.23 1.63
CA VAL A 55 -6.72 -3.94 1.89
C VAL A 55 -7.35 -3.19 3.08
N TYR A 56 -8.66 -3.33 3.27
CA TYR A 56 -9.37 -2.71 4.39
C TYR A 56 -9.05 -3.41 5.72
N GLU A 57 -8.85 -4.73 5.72
CA GLU A 57 -8.43 -5.46 6.92
C GLU A 57 -7.00 -5.07 7.33
N ALA A 58 -6.10 -4.94 6.35
CA ALA A 58 -4.74 -4.48 6.59
C ALA A 58 -4.69 -3.05 7.18
N TYR A 59 -5.56 -2.16 6.69
CA TYR A 59 -5.73 -0.82 7.24
C TYR A 59 -6.18 -0.82 8.70
N LEU A 60 -7.17 -1.65 9.06
CA LEU A 60 -7.64 -1.76 10.43
C LEU A 60 -6.53 -2.29 11.35
N LEU A 61 -5.79 -3.29 10.88
CA LEU A 61 -4.68 -3.90 11.61
C LEU A 61 -3.53 -2.92 11.84
N ASP A 62 -3.16 -2.12 10.82
CA ASP A 62 -2.16 -1.05 10.94
C ASP A 62 -2.57 -0.02 12.00
N ASN A 63 -3.82 0.43 11.98
CA ASN A 63 -4.32 1.43 12.92
C ASN A 63 -4.44 0.90 14.36
N GLU A 64 -4.86 -0.35 14.54
CA GLU A 64 -4.84 -1.01 15.85
C GLU A 64 -3.41 -1.04 16.40
N ARG A 65 -2.45 -1.40 15.54
CA ARG A 65 -1.05 -1.49 15.97
C ARG A 65 -0.42 -0.14 16.25
N ARG A 66 -0.71 0.88 15.44
CA ARG A 66 -0.34 2.27 15.72
C ARG A 66 -0.86 2.71 17.08
N HIS A 67 -2.12 2.39 17.39
CA HIS A 67 -2.73 2.73 18.68
C HIS A 67 -2.00 2.06 19.86
N ASP A 68 -1.71 0.75 19.77
CA ASP A 68 -0.97 0.00 20.79
C ASP A 68 0.42 0.61 21.08
N MET A 69 1.05 1.17 20.05
CA MET A 69 2.38 1.79 20.13
C MET A 69 2.34 3.29 20.48
N GLY A 70 1.14 3.87 20.62
CA GLY A 70 0.95 5.30 20.92
C GLY A 70 1.12 6.24 19.72
N TYR A 71 1.10 5.72 18.49
CA TYR A 71 1.10 6.52 17.26
C TYR A 71 -0.32 6.98 16.89
N PRO A 72 -0.44 8.14 16.19
CA PRO A 72 -1.72 8.54 15.62
C PRO A 72 -2.22 7.54 14.57
N SER A 73 -3.52 7.32 14.55
CA SER A 73 -4.17 6.61 13.45
C SER A 73 -4.05 7.40 12.15
N ILE A 74 -3.98 6.69 11.03
CA ILE A 74 -4.00 7.25 9.68
C ILE A 74 -5.36 7.02 9.03
N THR A 75 -5.67 7.83 8.03
CA THR A 75 -6.86 7.62 7.18
C THR A 75 -6.63 6.48 6.19
N PHE A 76 -7.72 5.96 5.64
CA PHE A 76 -7.63 4.90 4.63
C PHE A 76 -6.90 5.36 3.35
N GLU A 77 -7.06 6.62 2.95
CA GLU A 77 -6.34 7.20 1.80
C GLU A 77 -4.82 7.24 2.06
N GLN A 78 -4.40 7.69 3.25
CA GLN A 78 -2.99 7.69 3.65
C GLN A 78 -2.40 6.28 3.72
N PHE A 79 -3.18 5.29 4.16
CA PHE A 79 -2.76 3.90 4.15
C PHE A 79 -2.53 3.40 2.72
N LEU A 80 -3.45 3.68 1.80
CA LEU A 80 -3.30 3.33 0.39
C LEU A 80 -2.09 4.00 -0.25
N GLU A 81 -1.82 5.26 0.10
CA GLU A 81 -0.59 5.95 -0.31
C GLU A 81 0.66 5.22 0.18
N CYS A 82 0.69 4.77 1.44
CA CYS A 82 1.83 4.02 2.01
C CYS A 82 2.03 2.64 1.37
N VAL A 83 0.94 1.97 0.97
CA VAL A 83 0.99 0.66 0.30
C VAL A 83 1.47 0.79 -1.16
N ASN A 84 1.08 1.86 -1.84
CA ASN A 84 1.42 2.09 -3.25
C ASN A 84 2.77 2.78 -3.44
N HIS A 85 3.16 3.61 -2.48
CA HIS A 85 4.47 4.21 -2.38
C HIS A 85 5.08 3.65 -1.12
N THR A 86 5.93 2.62 -1.26
CA THR A 86 6.64 1.97 -0.16
C THR A 86 7.41 3.02 0.64
N MET A 87 6.72 3.68 1.56
CA MET A 87 7.32 4.64 2.46
C MET A 87 8.05 3.77 3.46
N HIS A 88 9.35 3.60 3.23
CA HIS A 88 10.25 3.11 4.25
C HIS A 88 9.95 3.92 5.51
N CYS A 89 9.25 3.32 6.47
CA CYS A 89 8.90 3.97 7.72
C CYS A 89 10.22 4.18 8.46
N VAL A 90 10.82 5.35 8.23
CA VAL A 90 12.01 5.74 8.96
C VAL A 90 11.57 5.91 10.41
N PRO A 91 12.18 5.22 11.38
CA PRO A 91 11.75 5.23 12.78
C PRO A 91 11.89 6.58 13.50
N ASP A 92 12.04 7.70 12.77
CA ASP A 92 12.38 9.01 13.31
C ASP A 92 11.41 10.14 12.93
N GLY A 93 10.23 9.82 12.39
CA GLY A 93 9.13 10.80 12.26
C GLY A 93 9.47 12.09 11.51
N LYS A 94 10.49 12.05 10.64
CA LYS A 94 10.93 13.20 9.85
C LYS A 94 11.03 12.84 8.39
N ASP A 95 10.09 13.44 7.66
CA ASP A 95 10.07 13.66 6.23
C ASP A 95 9.86 12.42 5.36
N CYS A 96 8.65 12.35 4.80
CA CYS A 96 8.42 11.72 3.50
C CYS A 96 9.26 12.50 2.48
N LYS A 97 10.26 11.88 1.88
CA LYS A 97 10.92 12.43 0.69
C LYS A 97 10.70 11.48 -0.47
N GLU A 98 10.16 12.06 -1.54
CA GLU A 98 9.94 11.48 -2.86
C GLU A 98 11.14 10.69 -3.38
#